data_AF-A0A965P450-F1
#
_entry.id   AF-A0A965P450-F1
#
_cell.length_a   1.000
_cell.length_b   1.000
_cell.length_c   1.000
_cell.angle_alpha   90.00
_cell.angle_beta   90.00
_cell.angle_gamma   90.00
#
_symmetry.space_group_name_H-M   'P 1'
#
loop_
_entity.id
_entity.type
_entity.pdbx_description
1 polymer ?
#
loop_
_entity_poly.entity_id
_entity_poly.type
_entity_poly.pdbx_seq_one_letter_code
_entity_poly.pdbx_strand_id
1 'polypeptide(L)'
;RPVPGNDDVRVRIDDLDLSSVNGAARFDERVERRARNACAGRPALAGMQCREALSRELRGALPAPQREDYARARSGRVLAMVPNFPA
;
A
#
# COMPACT_ATOMS: atom_id res chain seq x y z
N ARG A 1 17.54 11.85 9.13
CA ARG A 1 17.88 12.18 7.71
C ARG A 1 16.59 12.21 6.92
N PRO A 2 16.13 13.36 6.41
CA PRO A 2 15.02 13.39 5.46
C PRO A 2 15.46 12.74 4.14
N VAL A 3 14.62 11.87 3.59
CA VAL A 3 14.85 11.21 2.30
C VAL A 3 14.69 12.23 1.16
N PRO A 4 15.72 12.45 0.32
CA PRO A 4 15.61 13.34 -0.84
C PRO A 4 14.77 12.64 -1.91
N GLY A 5 13.49 12.97 -1.94
CA GLY A 5 12.50 12.41 -2.86
C GLY A 5 11.07 12.88 -2.61
N ASN A 6 10.89 14.02 -1.95
CA ASN A 6 9.60 14.71 -1.80
C ASN A 6 9.15 15.40 -3.11
N ASP A 7 9.61 14.89 -4.25
CA ASP A 7 8.99 15.18 -5.55
C ASP A 7 7.89 14.13 -5.75
N ASP A 8 6.75 14.42 -5.14
CA ASP A 8 5.43 14.00 -5.61
C ASP A 8 5.25 12.53 -6.03
N VAL A 9 5.68 11.55 -5.21
CA VAL A 9 5.15 10.19 -5.34
C VAL A 9 3.72 10.16 -4.78
N ARG A 10 2.82 10.93 -5.39
CA ARG A 10 1.40 10.94 -5.08
C ARG A 10 0.74 9.76 -5.76
N VAL A 11 0.21 8.85 -4.96
CA VAL A 11 -0.74 7.86 -5.45
C VAL A 11 -2.10 8.54 -5.49
N ARG A 12 -2.66 8.74 -6.69
CA ARG A 12 -4.04 9.23 -6.82
C ARG A 12 -5.00 8.23 -6.19
N ILE A 13 -5.77 8.69 -5.23
CA ILE A 13 -6.77 7.92 -4.47
C ILE A 13 -8.20 8.42 -4.66
N ASP A 14 -8.39 9.56 -5.33
CA ASP A 14 -9.71 10.17 -5.57
C ASP A 14 -10.67 9.25 -6.37
N ASP A 15 -10.09 8.43 -7.23
CA ASP A 15 -10.78 7.41 -8.05
C ASP A 15 -10.92 6.04 -7.32
N LEU A 16 -10.35 5.90 -6.12
CA LEU A 16 -10.30 4.64 -5.39
C LEU A 16 -11.20 4.69 -4.15
N ASP A 17 -12.18 3.79 -4.11
CA ASP A 17 -12.96 3.55 -2.90
C ASP A 17 -12.13 2.76 -1.87
N LEU A 18 -11.37 3.48 -1.04
CA LEU A 18 -10.50 2.89 -0.02
C LEU A 18 -11.28 2.18 1.10
N SER A 19 -12.58 2.47 1.24
CA SER A 19 -13.50 1.79 2.15
C SER A 19 -13.87 0.37 1.68
N SER A 20 -13.63 0.03 0.41
CA SER A 20 -13.87 -1.30 -0.16
C SER A 20 -12.58 -2.10 -0.33
N VAL A 21 -12.69 -3.42 -0.18
CA VAL A 21 -11.59 -4.37 -0.36
C VAL A 21 -10.95 -4.24 -1.75
N ASN A 22 -11.76 -3.99 -2.79
CA ASN A 22 -11.26 -3.85 -4.15
C ASN A 22 -10.48 -2.55 -4.36
N GLY A 23 -10.94 -1.43 -3.78
CA GLY A 23 -10.22 -0.16 -3.88
C GLY A 23 -8.94 -0.14 -3.03
N ALA A 24 -8.96 -0.77 -1.85
CA ALA A 24 -7.76 -0.99 -1.05
C ALA A 24 -6.72 -1.86 -1.78
N ALA A 25 -7.15 -2.94 -2.45
CA ALA A 25 -6.26 -3.78 -3.25
C ALA A 25 -5.66 -3.02 -4.45
N ARG A 26 -6.47 -2.23 -5.17
CA ARG A 26 -5.96 -1.41 -6.27
C ARG A 26 -5.02 -0.30 -5.80
N PHE A 27 -5.23 0.23 -4.61
CA PHE A 27 -4.28 1.16 -3.98
C PHE A 27 -2.94 0.46 -3.71
N ASP A 28 -2.95 -0.74 -3.12
CA ASP A 28 -1.73 -1.54 -2.93
C ASP A 28 -0.99 -1.80 -4.24
N GLU A 29 -1.71 -2.18 -5.31
CA GLU A 29 -1.09 -2.39 -6.63
C GLU A 29 -0.45 -1.12 -7.19
N ARG A 30 -1.08 0.06 -6.99
CA ARG A 30 -0.50 1.35 -7.40
C ARG A 30 0.74 1.67 -6.58
N VAL A 31 0.69 1.46 -5.26
CA VAL A 31 1.83 1.65 -4.34
C VAL A 31 2.99 0.75 -4.75
N GLU A 32 2.75 -0.54 -4.95
CA GLU A 32 3.78 -1.49 -5.39
C GLU A 32 4.38 -1.09 -6.73
N ARG A 33 3.58 -0.69 -7.71
CA ARG A 33 4.07 -0.29 -9.04
C ARG A 33 4.96 0.95 -8.95
N ARG A 34 4.56 1.94 -8.16
CA ARG A 34 5.37 3.15 -7.89
C ARG A 34 6.65 2.79 -7.16
N ALA A 35 6.58 1.93 -6.16
CA ALA A 35 7.74 1.47 -5.43
C ALA A 35 8.70 0.67 -6.32
N ARG A 36 8.19 -0.18 -7.22
CA ARG A 36 9.00 -0.91 -8.21
C ARG A 36 9.73 0.03 -9.14
N ASN A 37 9.06 1.06 -9.65
CA ASN A 37 9.67 2.05 -10.53
C ASN A 37 10.72 2.92 -9.80
N ALA A 38 10.41 3.39 -8.59
CA ALA A 38 11.33 4.21 -7.79
C ALA A 38 12.57 3.43 -7.34
N CYS A 39 12.42 2.13 -7.09
CA CYS A 39 13.51 1.24 -6.71
C CYS A 39 14.12 0.49 -7.92
N ALA A 40 13.75 0.86 -9.15
CA ALA A 40 14.32 0.28 -10.35
C ALA A 40 15.83 0.62 -10.41
N GLY A 41 16.66 -0.34 -10.84
CA GLY A 41 18.11 -0.17 -10.91
C GLY A 41 18.88 -0.47 -9.60
N ARG A 42 18.19 -0.88 -8.52
CA ARG A 42 18.85 -1.36 -7.29
C ARG A 42 19.09 -2.87 -7.33
N PRO A 43 20.18 -3.38 -6.70
CA PRO A 43 20.40 -4.80 -6.54
C PRO A 43 19.26 -5.45 -5.73
N ALA A 44 18.92 -6.71 -6.03
CA ALA A 44 17.67 -7.36 -5.61
C ALA A 44 17.29 -7.17 -4.13
N LEU A 45 18.23 -7.40 -3.20
CA LEU A 45 18.03 -7.22 -1.76
C LEU A 45 17.79 -5.75 -1.35
N ALA A 46 18.53 -4.81 -1.95
CA ALA A 46 18.33 -3.38 -1.71
C ALA A 46 17.04 -2.87 -2.38
N GLY A 47 16.65 -3.46 -3.51
CA GLY A 47 15.40 -3.21 -4.21
C GLY A 47 14.20 -3.64 -3.38
N MET A 48 14.25 -4.82 -2.74
CA MET A 48 13.19 -5.30 -1.84
C MET A 48 13.05 -4.38 -0.62
N GLN A 49 14.14 -4.05 0.07
CA GLN A 49 14.11 -3.15 1.22
C GLN A 49 13.59 -1.75 0.85
N CYS A 50 14.02 -1.22 -0.30
CA CYS A 50 13.51 0.04 -0.84
C CYS A 50 12.01 -0.01 -1.08
N ARG A 51 11.50 -1.09 -1.69
CA ARG A 51 10.08 -1.26 -1.98
C ARG A 51 9.27 -1.31 -0.70
N GLU A 52 9.73 -2.05 0.29
CA GLU A 52 9.03 -2.19 1.57
C GLU A 52 8.99 -0.86 2.34
N ALA A 53 10.13 -0.17 2.45
CA ALA A 53 10.22 1.14 3.09
C ALA A 53 9.30 2.17 2.41
N LEU A 54 9.36 2.26 1.07
CA LEU A 54 8.56 3.21 0.30
C LEU A 54 7.07 2.87 0.36
N SER A 55 6.71 1.59 0.33
CA SER A 55 5.30 1.17 0.49
C SER A 55 4.75 1.53 1.86
N ARG A 56 5.56 1.41 2.92
CA ARG A 56 5.18 1.81 4.28
C ARG A 56 5.00 3.32 4.38
N GLU A 57 5.89 4.12 3.79
CA GLU A 57 5.76 5.58 3.77
C GLU A 57 4.52 6.02 2.98
N LEU A 58 4.26 5.44 1.82
CA LEU A 58 3.09 5.78 0.99
C LEU A 58 1.76 5.45 1.67
N ARG A 59 1.70 4.36 2.43
CA ARG A 59 0.54 4.03 3.27
C ARG A 59 0.39 4.99 4.45
N GLY A 60 1.50 5.42 5.04
CA GLY A 60 1.51 6.39 6.13
C GLY A 60 1.14 7.81 5.69
N ALA A 61 1.40 8.15 4.44
CA ALA A 61 1.05 9.43 3.82
C ALA A 61 -0.45 9.58 3.51
N LEU A 62 -1.27 8.55 3.72
CA LEU A 62 -2.72 8.65 3.57
C LEU A 62 -3.31 9.63 4.59
N PRO A 63 -4.26 10.49 4.17
CA PRO A 63 -5.06 11.30 5.08
C PRO A 63 -5.72 10.43 6.15
N ALA A 64 -5.78 10.95 7.39
CA ALA A 64 -6.34 10.22 8.53
C ALA A 64 -7.66 9.48 8.24
N PRO A 65 -8.71 10.13 7.67
CA PRO A 65 -9.98 9.44 7.39
C PRO A 65 -9.83 8.27 6.40
N GLN A 66 -9.08 8.49 5.32
CA GLN A 66 -8.84 7.47 4.29
C GLN A 66 -7.97 6.31 4.79
N ARG A 67 -7.11 6.57 5.78
CA ARG A 67 -6.31 5.54 6.43
C ARG A 67 -7.16 4.62 7.29
N GLU A 68 -8.17 5.16 7.98
CA GLU A 68 -9.13 4.37 8.76
C GLU A 68 -10.01 3.50 7.85
N ASP A 69 -10.51 4.07 6.74
CA ASP A 69 -11.27 3.33 5.73
C ASP A 69 -10.44 2.21 5.10
N TYR A 70 -9.22 2.50 4.69
CA TYR A 70 -8.27 1.51 4.18
C TYR A 70 -7.93 0.43 5.22
N ALA A 71 -7.70 0.81 6.49
CA ALA A 71 -7.42 -0.13 7.56
C ALA A 71 -8.63 -1.04 7.85
N ARG A 72 -9.85 -0.50 7.75
CA ARG A 72 -11.11 -1.25 7.91
C ARG A 72 -11.29 -2.24 6.76
N ALA A 73 -11.12 -1.79 5.50
CA ALA A 73 -11.18 -2.65 4.32
C ALA A 73 -10.14 -3.78 4.35
N ARG A 74 -8.91 -3.49 4.80
CA ARG A 74 -7.83 -4.48 4.92
C ARG A 74 -8.04 -5.44 6.09
N SER A 75 -8.57 -4.97 7.22
CA SER A 75 -8.92 -5.82 8.37
C SER A 75 -10.14 -6.70 8.08
N GLY A 76 -11.09 -6.24 7.27
CA GLY A 76 -12.17 -7.06 6.76
C GLY A 76 -11.69 -8.28 5.96
N ARG A 77 -10.51 -8.18 5.33
CA ARG A 77 -9.82 -9.31 4.70
C ARG A 77 -9.27 -10.33 5.71
N VAL A 78 -8.92 -9.91 6.93
CA VAL A 78 -8.46 -10.82 8.01
C VAL A 78 -9.65 -11.58 8.62
N LEU A 79 -10.84 -10.97 8.66
CA LEU A 79 -12.06 -11.65 9.12
C LEU A 79 -12.69 -12.56 8.05
N ALA A 80 -12.29 -12.43 6.78
CA ALA A 80 -12.73 -13.29 5.68
C ALA A 80 -11.83 -14.52 5.43
N MET A 81 -10.95 -14.89 6.37
CA MET A 81 -10.34 -16.22 6.39
C MET A 81 -11.13 -17.09 7.37
N VAL A 82 -12.28 -17.59 6.92
CA VAL A 82 -13.02 -18.64 7.64
C VAL A 82 -12.29 -19.96 7.38
N PRO A 83 -11.66 -20.62 8.37
CA PRO A 83 -11.18 -21.97 8.16
C PRO A 83 -12.40 -22.90 8.14
N ASN A 84 -12.81 -23.30 6.93
CA ASN A 84 -13.75 -24.40 6.74
C ASN A 84 -13.02 -25.71 7.06
N PHE A 85 -13.00 -26.10 8.33
CA PHE A 85 -12.65 -27.47 8.72
C PHE A 85 -13.90 -28.35 8.64
N PRO A 86 -13.98 -29.31 7.71
CA PRO A 86 -15.00 -30.36 7.81
C PRO A 86 -14.66 -31.29 8.98
N ALA A 87 -15.67 -31.61 9.78
CA ALA A 87 -15.62 -32.59 10.87
C ALA A 87 -15.60 -34.03 10.35
#